data_AF-A0AAV5EQG1-F1
#
_entry.id   AF-A0AAV5EQG1-F1
#
_cell.length_a   1.000
_cell.length_b   1.000
_cell.length_c   1.000
_cell.angle_alpha   90.00
_cell.angle_beta   90.00
_cell.angle_gamma   90.00
#
_symmetry.space_group_name_H-M   'P 1'
#
loop_
_entity.id
_entity.type
_entity.pdbx_description
1 polymer ?
#
loop_
_entity_poly.entity_id
_entity_poly.type
_entity_poly.pdbx_seq_one_letter_code
_entity_poly.pdbx_strand_id
1 'polypeptide(L)'
;MLTSIPICYLMSLNIPKWVIQAIDKLRRAFMWKGRAQVNDGHCPITWSWITQPLELGGLGIHNLDTRGWASQMRWLWLRKTQPNRPWAAFDT
;
A
#
# COMPACT_ATOMS: atom_id res chain seq x y z
N MET A 1 -6.66 0.46 11.89
CA MET A 1 -7.55 -0.31 10.99
C MET A 1 -7.85 0.36 9.63
N LEU A 2 -7.32 1.55 9.30
CA LEU A 2 -7.62 2.23 8.02
C LEU A 2 -6.84 1.69 6.80
N THR A 3 -5.75 0.96 7.03
CA THR A 3 -4.85 0.48 5.96
C THR A 3 -5.10 -0.99 5.57
N SER A 4 -5.73 -1.79 6.44
CA SER A 4 -5.87 -3.24 6.26
C SER A 4 -6.68 -3.63 5.01
N ILE A 5 -7.79 -2.94 4.75
CA ILE A 5 -8.67 -3.20 3.59
C ILE A 5 -7.95 -2.94 2.26
N PRO A 6 -7.29 -1.78 2.05
CA PRO A 6 -6.49 -1.58 0.83
C PRO A 6 -5.35 -2.60 0.69
N ILE A 7 -4.72 -3.02 1.79
CA ILE A 7 -3.63 -4.01 1.77
C ILE A 7 -4.12 -5.39 1.33
N CYS A 8 -5.29 -5.83 1.81
CA CYS A 8 -5.90 -7.10 1.37
C CYS A 8 -6.20 -7.08 -0.13
N TYR A 9 -6.66 -5.95 -0.68
CA TYR A 9 -6.85 -5.80 -2.12
C TYR A 9 -5.53 -5.71 -2.91
N LEU A 10 -4.52 -5.03 -2.37
CA LEU A 10 -3.17 -4.93 -2.95
C LEU A 10 -2.46 -6.28 -3.09
N MET A 11 -2.85 -7.27 -2.30
CA MET A 11 -2.29 -8.63 -2.36
C MET A 11 -2.78 -9.45 -3.55
N SER A 12 -3.98 -9.15 -4.07
CA SER A 12 -4.68 -10.04 -5.00
C SER A 12 -4.60 -9.63 -6.47
N LEU A 13 -4.21 -8.39 -6.78
CA LEU A 13 -4.26 -7.85 -8.14
C LEU A 13 -3.01 -7.01 -8.42
N ASN A 14 -2.48 -7.07 -9.64
CA ASN A 14 -1.49 -6.10 -10.12
C ASN A 14 -2.15 -4.72 -10.16
N ILE A 15 -2.08 -3.99 -9.05
CA ILE A 15 -2.74 -2.70 -8.92
C ILE A 15 -1.97 -1.65 -9.75
N PRO A 16 -2.63 -0.96 -10.68
CA PRO A 16 -1.98 0.09 -11.45
C PRO A 16 -1.61 1.27 -10.54
N LYS A 17 -0.46 1.90 -10.82
CA LYS A 17 0.14 2.97 -9.99
C LYS A 17 -0.84 4.11 -9.65
N TRP A 18 -1.79 4.42 -10.54
CA TRP A 18 -2.77 5.48 -10.32
C TRP A 18 -3.73 5.17 -9.15
N VAL A 19 -4.06 3.90 -8.90
CA VAL A 19 -4.92 3.50 -7.76
C VAL A 19 -4.18 3.72 -6.44
N ILE A 20 -2.89 3.38 -6.40
CA ILE A 20 -2.03 3.59 -5.24
C ILE A 20 -1.96 5.09 -4.93
N GLN A 21 -1.77 5.92 -5.95
CA GLN A 21 -1.80 7.38 -5.82
C GLN A 21 -3.15 7.91 -5.33
N ALA A 22 -4.27 7.35 -5.77
CA ALA A 22 -5.61 7.73 -5.32
C ALA A 22 -5.84 7.37 -3.83
N ILE A 23 -5.41 6.18 -3.41
CA ILE A 23 -5.45 5.76 -2.00
C ILE A 23 -4.58 6.68 -1.14
N ASP A 24 -3.37 7.00 -1.61
CA ASP A 24 -2.48 7.92 -0.90
C ASP A 24 -3.03 9.34 -0.83
N LYS A 25 -3.75 9.80 -1.86
CA LYS A 25 -4.48 11.08 -1.84
C LYS A 25 -5.56 11.08 -0.75
N LEU A 26 -6.32 9.99 -0.64
CA LEU A 26 -7.34 9.84 0.42
C LEU A 26 -6.72 9.79 1.82
N ARG A 27 -5.60 9.06 1.99
CA ARG A 27 -4.87 9.00 3.27
C ARG A 27 -4.31 10.36 3.67
N ARG A 28 -3.73 11.10 2.73
CA ARG A 28 -3.29 12.49 2.93
C ARG A 28 -4.46 13.37 3.35
N ALA A 29 -5.58 13.28 2.64
CA ALA A 29 -6.76 14.09 2.92
C ALA A 29 -7.35 13.82 4.31
N PHE A 30 -7.44 12.55 4.69
CA PHE A 30 -7.85 12.13 6.03
C PHE A 30 -6.93 12.70 7.11
N MET A 31 -5.60 12.55 6.94
CA MET A 31 -4.63 12.93 7.96
C MET A 31 -4.54 14.44 8.18
N TRP A 32 -4.58 15.23 7.10
CA TRP A 32 -4.32 16.68 7.19
C TRP A 32 -5.58 17.53 7.39
N LYS A 33 -6.78 17.05 7.04
CA LYS A 33 -8.01 17.85 7.15
C LYS A 33 -9.22 17.12 7.73
N GLY A 34 -9.14 15.81 7.99
CA GLY A 34 -10.31 15.01 8.40
C GLY A 34 -11.46 15.03 7.36
N ARG A 35 -11.18 15.41 6.10
CA ARG A 35 -12.15 15.52 4.99
C ARG A 35 -11.54 14.93 3.71
N ALA A 36 -12.38 14.48 2.79
CA ALA A 36 -11.98 13.68 1.61
C ALA A 36 -11.19 14.44 0.51
N GLN A 37 -11.07 15.76 0.57
CA GLN A 37 -10.39 16.57 -0.46
C GLN A 37 -9.39 17.57 0.13
N VAL A 38 -8.21 17.62 -0.47
CA VAL A 38 -7.16 18.61 -0.21
C VAL A 38 -6.94 19.36 -1.52
N ASN A 39 -7.14 20.67 -1.51
CA ASN A 39 -6.64 21.57 -2.56
C ASN A 39 -5.11 21.62 -2.40
N ASP A 40 -4.38 21.44 -3.51
CA ASP A 40 -2.95 21.10 -3.62
C ASP A 40 -1.95 22.16 -3.09
N GLY A 41 -2.25 22.88 -2.01
CA GLY A 41 -1.42 24.00 -1.50
C GLY A 41 -0.99 23.93 -0.02
N HIS A 42 -1.31 22.87 0.73
CA HIS A 42 -1.16 22.88 2.20
C HIS A 42 -0.41 21.68 2.83
N CYS A 43 0.40 20.94 2.07
CA CYS A 43 1.22 19.87 2.63
C CYS A 43 2.71 20.13 2.34
N PRO A 44 3.46 20.74 3.28
CA PRO A 44 4.87 21.06 3.09
C PRO A 44 5.79 19.83 3.12
N ILE A 45 5.27 18.64 3.43
CA ILE A 45 6.07 17.43 3.61
C ILE A 45 5.78 16.44 2.47
N THR A 46 6.83 16.04 1.76
CA THR A 46 6.79 15.02 0.72
C THR A 46 6.25 13.71 1.28
N TRP A 47 5.23 13.14 0.64
CA TRP A 47 4.60 11.89 1.09
C TRP A 47 5.59 10.73 1.24
N SER A 48 6.61 10.68 0.37
CA SER A 48 7.71 9.72 0.46
C SER A 48 8.43 9.74 1.81
N TRP A 49 8.54 10.90 2.45
CA TRP A 49 9.20 11.08 3.74
C TRP A 49 8.31 10.61 4.89
N ILE A 50 7.00 10.90 4.80
CA ILE A 50 5.98 10.45 5.76
C ILE A 50 5.86 8.92 5.78
N THR A 51 6.00 8.28 4.62
CA THR A 51 5.91 6.82 4.49
C THR A 51 7.16 6.05 4.91
N GLN A 52 8.18 6.73 5.42
CA GLN A 52 9.37 6.05 5.93
C GLN A 52 9.08 5.35 7.28
N PRO A 53 9.86 4.31 7.61
CA PRO A 53 9.89 3.71 8.94
C PRO A 53 10.06 4.78 10.03
N LEU A 54 9.48 4.52 11.21
CA LEU A 54 9.60 5.41 12.36
C LEU A 54 11.08 5.65 12.76
N GLU A 55 11.91 4.62 12.61
CA GLU A 55 13.36 4.66 12.86
C GLU A 55 14.10 5.65 11.96
N LEU A 56 13.55 5.95 10.78
CA LEU A 56 14.10 6.91 9.81
C LEU A 56 13.43 8.29 9.90
N GLY A 57 12.65 8.55 10.95
CA GLY A 57 11.96 9.83 11.17
C GLY A 57 10.63 9.98 10.40
N GLY A 58 10.15 8.91 9.77
CA GLY A 58 8.83 8.88 9.12
C GLY A 58 7.69 8.67 10.10
N LEU A 59 6.45 8.67 9.58
CA LEU A 59 5.23 8.57 10.39
C LEU A 59 4.77 7.12 10.64
N GLY A 60 5.56 6.12 10.19
CA GLY A 60 5.21 4.70 10.28
C GLY A 60 4.08 4.28 9.34
N ILE A 61 3.65 5.14 8.41
CA ILE A 61 2.69 4.79 7.36
C ILE A 61 3.42 3.94 6.33
N HIS A 62 2.93 2.72 6.09
CA HIS A 62 3.57 1.82 5.14
C HIS A 62 3.44 2.32 3.71
N ASN A 63 4.56 2.38 3.00
CA ASN A 63 4.58 2.56 1.55
C ASN A 63 3.83 1.40 0.89
N LEU A 64 2.75 1.73 0.16
CA LEU A 64 1.90 0.74 -0.49
C LEU A 64 2.59 0.04 -1.65
N ASP A 65 3.47 0.73 -2.38
CA ASP A 65 4.24 0.14 -3.47
C ASP A 65 5.14 -0.96 -2.90
N THR A 66 5.99 -0.62 -1.92
CA THR A 66 6.93 -1.58 -1.31
C THR A 66 6.19 -2.77 -0.68
N ARG A 67 5.06 -2.52 -0.01
CA ARG A 67 4.26 -3.58 0.61
C ARG A 67 3.55 -4.47 -0.43
N GLY A 68 3.08 -3.88 -1.53
CA GLY A 68 2.54 -4.63 -2.67
C GLY A 68 3.58 -5.56 -3.29
N TRP A 69 4.76 -5.01 -3.61
CA TRP A 69 5.90 -5.78 -4.14
C TRP A 69 6.33 -6.92 -3.22
N ALA A 70 6.52 -6.65 -1.93
CA ALA A 70 6.90 -7.68 -0.95
C ALA A 70 5.85 -8.81 -0.86
N SER A 71 4.56 -8.44 -0.95
CA SER A 71 3.47 -9.42 -0.92
C SER A 71 3.44 -10.27 -2.19
N GLN A 72 3.63 -9.67 -3.36
CA GLN A 72 3.74 -10.39 -4.63
C GLN A 72 4.94 -11.33 -4.66
N MET A 73 6.12 -10.88 -4.21
CA MET A 73 7.30 -11.74 -4.09
C MET A 73 7.06 -12.92 -3.15
N ARG A 74 6.39 -12.69 -2.02
CA ARG A 74 6.00 -13.78 -1.09
C ARG A 74 5.04 -14.76 -1.76
N TRP A 75 4.06 -14.28 -2.52
CA TRP A 75 3.14 -15.14 -3.26
C TRP A 75 3.85 -15.98 -4.33
N LEU A 76 4.74 -15.36 -5.11
CA LEU A 76 5.57 -16.06 -6.11
C LEU A 76 6.45 -17.14 -5.45
N TRP A 77 7.05 -16.82 -4.30
CA TRP A 77 7.85 -17.77 -3.52
C TRP A 77 7.02 -18.93 -2.97
N LEU A 78 5.83 -18.65 -2.43
CA LEU A 78 4.90 -19.67 -1.93
C LEU A 78 4.43 -20.60 -3.04
N ARG A 79 4.18 -20.06 -4.24
CA ARG A 79 3.82 -20.87 -5.41
C ARG A 79 4.92 -21.85 -5.80
N LYS A 80 6.18 -21.44 -5.71
CA LYS A 80 7.34 -22.29 -6.03
C LYS A 80 7.62 -23.34 -4.95
N THR A 81 7.44 -23.00 -3.68
CA THR A 81 7.81 -23.87 -2.55
C THR A 81 6.69 -24.79 -2.08
N GLN A 82 5.41 -24.44 -2.31
CA GLN A 82 4.26 -25.20 -1.82
C GLN A 82 3.20 -25.42 -2.92
N PRO A 83 3.53 -26.18 -3.99
CA PRO A 83 2.60 -26.42 -5.10
C PRO A 83 1.36 -27.24 -4.70
N ASN A 84 1.42 -28.03 -3.61
CA ASN A 84 0.32 -28.89 -3.16
C ASN A 84 -0.74 -28.15 -2.31
N ARG A 85 -0.64 -26.83 -2.15
CA ARG A 85 -1.64 -26.07 -1.39
C ARG A 85 -2.85 -25.74 -2.28
N PRO A 86 -4.07 -25.73 -1.73
CA PRO A 86 -5.29 -25.49 -2.52
C PRO A 86 -5.30 -24.10 -3.19
N TRP A 87 -4.57 -23.12 -2.63
CA TRP A 87 -4.43 -21.80 -3.23
C TRP A 87 -3.35 -21.69 -4.32
N ALA A 88 -2.54 -22.72 -4.53
CA ALA A 88 -1.55 -22.75 -5.60
C ALA A 88 -2.20 -22.91 -6.99
N ALA A 89 -3.47 -23.32 -7.04
CA ALA A 89 -4.26 -23.52 -8.26
C ALA A 89 -5.12 -22.31 -8.66
N PHE A 90 -5.09 -21.21 -7.90
CA PHE A 90 -5.76 -19.97 -8.32
C PHE A 90 -4.96 -19.31 -9.43
N ASP A 91 -5.21 -19.73 -10.67
CA ASP A 91 -4.75 -19.07 -11.88
C ASP A 91 -5.49 -17.73 -12.02
N THR A 92 -4.73 -16.64 -12.06
CA THR A 92 -5.19 -15.32 -12.54
C THR A 92 -4.36 -14.93 -13.76
#